data_AF-A0A953M6L2-F1
#
_entry.id   AF-A0A953M6L2-F1
#
_cell.length_a   1.000
_cell.length_b   1.000
_cell.length_c   1.000
_cell.angle_alpha   90.00
_cell.angle_beta   90.00
_cell.angle_gamma   90.00
#
_symmetry.space_group_name_H-M   'P 1'
#
loop_
_entity.id
_entity.type
_entity.pdbx_description
1 polymer ?
#
loop_
_entity_poly.entity_id
_entity_poly.type
_entity_poly.pdbx_seq_one_letter_code
_entity_poly.pdbx_strand_id
1 'polypeptide(L)'
;MDPAFCVNTLDVLPSNHLLVRKETEPEKIAELIAEQPAQLVVEALESYPNSAATVIEMEIVLAQVVGPEKFKKWWSAAKKAVAKDPRIAIPEKKTECYVLRETPVSVEDEILEQFKATRSARRRIALAEELLGSATKKDLKTDLGEILKGVTDAVRDSNQIAPAERLYGAAVRDDLAKFLGVEESALEPSQASIVANVRDLPDIADKIPVHFQSRFLDLINETHPIECRDIVFNLLKVSQGKFTTECINFLVEQGHAEELAAALKRWQTEQNLRAPVLLWIVKNRHSKKFAKLLNDLITPRLLSAIFFAIDYEALQAASARRIPLADILSDDSELIADLLSTADPETARDLANTLMLNQGFEELTKKSLLARFIKIFPGIQSLVASEAES
;
A
#
# COMPACT_ATOMS: atom_id res chain seq x y z
N MET A 1 25.59 -26.31 39.39
CA MET A 1 26.40 -26.12 38.18
C MET A 1 27.84 -26.04 38.64
N ASP A 2 28.74 -26.88 38.12
CA ASP A 2 30.16 -26.85 38.49
C ASP A 2 30.76 -25.50 38.04
N PRO A 3 31.31 -24.66 38.94
CA PRO A 3 31.93 -23.40 38.59
C PRO A 3 33.00 -23.53 37.50
N ALA A 4 33.73 -24.66 37.45
CA ALA A 4 34.73 -24.91 36.42
C ALA A 4 34.13 -25.14 35.02
N PHE A 5 32.90 -25.68 34.94
CA PHE A 5 32.16 -25.84 33.68
C PHE A 5 31.64 -24.49 33.16
N CYS A 6 31.23 -23.60 34.05
CA CYS A 6 30.77 -22.25 33.70
C CYS A 6 31.87 -21.42 33.04
N VAL A 7 33.11 -21.52 33.50
CA VAL A 7 34.24 -20.72 32.99
C VAL A 7 34.55 -21.01 31.51
N ASN A 8 34.30 -22.23 31.03
CA ASN A 8 34.59 -22.61 29.64
C ASN A 8 33.39 -22.50 28.69
N THR A 9 32.20 -22.17 29.20
CA THR A 9 30.94 -22.19 28.42
C THR A 9 30.22 -20.84 28.41
N LEU A 10 30.63 -19.89 29.27
CA LEU A 10 30.03 -18.57 29.36
C LEU A 10 30.90 -17.54 28.64
N ASP A 11 30.27 -16.77 27.76
CA ASP A 11 30.90 -15.60 27.14
C ASP A 11 30.90 -14.44 28.14
N VAL A 12 32.10 -13.93 28.47
CA VAL A 12 32.25 -12.74 29.31
C VAL A 12 32.00 -11.51 28.46
N LEU A 13 30.87 -10.85 28.70
CA LEU A 13 30.51 -9.63 27.99
C LEU A 13 31.37 -8.44 28.49
N PRO A 14 31.85 -7.57 27.59
CA PRO A 14 32.60 -6.39 27.98
C PRO A 14 31.70 -5.38 28.70
N SER A 15 32.30 -4.49 29.50
CA SER A 15 31.56 -3.51 30.32
C SER A 15 30.69 -2.55 29.52
N ASN A 16 31.03 -2.28 28.26
CA ASN A 16 30.26 -1.44 27.36
C ASN A 16 29.10 -2.18 26.67
N HIS A 17 29.00 -3.51 26.80
CA HIS A 17 27.92 -4.28 26.19
C HIS A 17 26.57 -3.91 26.79
N LEU A 18 25.53 -3.75 25.96
CA LEU A 18 24.23 -3.24 26.42
C LEU A 18 23.58 -4.10 27.52
N LEU A 19 23.74 -5.43 27.46
CA LEU A 19 23.24 -6.32 28.52
C LEU A 19 23.94 -6.09 29.86
N VAL A 20 25.22 -5.75 29.87
CA VAL A 20 25.95 -5.40 31.10
C VAL A 20 25.48 -4.05 31.60
N ARG A 21 25.39 -3.05 30.71
CA ARG A 21 24.95 -1.70 31.04
C ARG A 21 23.50 -1.62 31.49
N LYS A 22 22.66 -2.54 31.05
CA LYS A 22 21.29 -2.68 31.56
C LYS A 22 21.26 -2.96 33.07
N GLU A 23 22.21 -3.74 33.58
CA GLU A 23 22.30 -4.09 34.99
C GLU A 23 23.11 -3.05 35.79
N THR A 24 24.14 -2.44 35.19
CA THR A 24 25.02 -1.46 35.89
C THR A 24 24.54 -0.01 35.79
N GLU A 25 23.81 0.36 34.74
CA GLU A 25 23.34 1.71 34.42
C GLU A 25 21.85 1.71 33.96
N PRO A 26 20.91 1.15 34.75
CA PRO A 26 19.52 0.95 34.31
C PRO A 26 18.78 2.25 33.96
N GLU A 27 19.03 3.33 34.71
CA GLU A 27 18.40 4.64 34.46
C GLU A 27 18.81 5.23 33.10
N LYS A 28 20.10 5.11 32.75
CA LYS A 28 20.64 5.63 31.49
C LYS A 28 20.16 4.83 30.29
N ILE A 29 20.06 3.50 30.43
CA ILE A 29 19.47 2.65 29.39
C ILE A 29 17.99 2.99 29.19
N ALA A 30 17.23 3.24 30.26
CA ALA A 30 15.84 3.66 30.15
C ALA A 30 15.69 5.01 29.41
N GLU A 31 16.59 5.96 29.68
CA GLU A 31 16.66 7.24 28.97
C GLU A 31 16.96 7.05 27.47
N LEU A 32 17.96 6.24 27.13
CA LEU A 32 18.32 5.94 25.74
C LEU A 32 17.16 5.27 24.98
N ILE A 33 16.43 4.35 25.63
CA ILE A 33 15.26 3.69 25.03
C ILE A 33 14.15 4.71 24.74
N ALA A 34 13.91 5.65 25.65
CA ALA A 34 12.81 6.61 25.54
C ALA A 34 13.13 7.76 24.57
N GLU A 35 14.31 8.38 24.71
CA GLU A 35 14.63 9.67 24.10
C GLU A 35 15.63 9.57 22.96
N GLN A 36 16.53 8.57 22.97
CA GLN A 36 17.66 8.48 22.03
C GLN A 36 17.81 7.09 21.39
N PRO A 37 16.78 6.57 20.69
CA PRO A 37 16.80 5.21 20.17
C PRO A 37 17.89 4.95 19.12
N ALA A 38 18.29 5.96 18.34
CA ALA A 38 19.42 5.82 17.41
C ALA A 38 20.76 5.68 18.16
N GLN A 39 20.95 6.44 19.24
CA GLN A 39 22.14 6.34 20.08
C GLN A 39 22.24 4.96 20.76
N LEU A 40 21.12 4.39 21.21
CA LEU A 40 21.12 3.02 21.74
C LEU A 40 21.60 1.98 20.70
N VAL A 41 21.26 2.19 19.42
CA VAL A 41 21.71 1.32 18.33
C VAL A 41 23.18 1.53 18.00
N VAL A 42 23.68 2.77 18.04
CA VAL A 42 25.13 3.04 17.93
C VAL A 42 25.89 2.29 19.01
N GLU A 43 25.46 2.39 20.26
CA GLU A 43 26.08 1.69 21.39
C GLU A 43 25.95 0.16 21.28
N ALA A 44 24.88 -0.33 20.66
CA ALA A 44 24.77 -1.76 20.33
C ALA A 44 25.86 -2.15 19.32
N LEU A 45 25.97 -1.41 18.20
CA LEU A 45 26.94 -1.70 17.14
C LEU A 45 28.38 -1.63 17.63
N GLU A 46 28.73 -0.68 18.50
CA GLU A 46 30.06 -0.58 19.13
C GLU A 46 30.48 -1.85 19.89
N SER A 47 29.52 -2.65 20.36
CA SER A 47 29.80 -3.91 21.07
C SER A 47 30.07 -5.10 20.15
N TYR A 48 29.80 -4.99 18.85
CA TYR A 48 30.07 -6.05 17.87
C TYR A 48 31.45 -5.90 17.20
N PRO A 49 32.05 -7.02 16.73
CA PRO A 49 33.25 -6.96 15.91
C PRO A 49 33.05 -6.09 14.66
N ASN A 50 34.05 -5.26 14.33
CA ASN A 50 34.01 -4.29 13.21
C ASN A 50 32.86 -3.28 13.27
N SER A 51 32.26 -3.11 14.45
CA SER A 51 31.08 -2.28 14.67
C SER A 51 29.93 -2.57 13.69
N ALA A 52 29.78 -3.86 13.35
CA ALA A 52 28.85 -4.34 12.35
C ALA A 52 28.05 -5.54 12.88
N ALA A 53 26.75 -5.52 12.66
CA ALA A 53 25.86 -6.62 13.05
C ALA A 53 24.71 -6.77 12.06
N THR A 54 24.29 -8.01 11.83
CA THR A 54 23.03 -8.26 11.12
C THR A 54 21.85 -7.76 11.94
N VAL A 55 20.74 -7.47 11.27
CA VAL A 55 19.51 -7.08 11.96
C VAL A 55 19.09 -8.12 13.00
N ILE A 56 19.27 -9.41 12.71
CA ILE A 56 18.85 -10.50 13.58
C ILE A 56 19.67 -10.50 14.87
N GLU A 57 21.00 -10.41 14.76
CA GLU A 57 21.90 -10.36 15.92
C GLU A 57 21.57 -9.16 16.82
N MET A 58 21.38 -7.99 16.21
CA MET A 58 21.04 -6.77 16.92
C MET A 58 19.65 -6.84 17.58
N GLU A 59 18.64 -7.41 16.91
CA GLU A 59 17.28 -7.58 17.46
C GLU A 59 17.30 -8.51 18.70
N ILE A 60 18.16 -9.53 18.75
CA ILE A 60 18.30 -10.43 19.91
C ILE A 60 18.75 -9.67 21.15
N VAL A 61 19.76 -8.80 21.02
CA VAL A 61 20.28 -8.01 22.15
C VAL A 61 19.28 -6.92 22.52
N LEU A 62 18.80 -6.14 21.56
CA LEU A 62 17.87 -5.04 21.82
C LEU A 62 16.53 -5.52 22.40
N ALA A 63 16.02 -6.69 22.01
CA ALA A 63 14.79 -7.25 22.59
C ALA A 63 14.95 -7.56 24.09
N GLN A 64 16.15 -8.00 24.51
CA GLN A 64 16.45 -8.24 25.92
C GLN A 64 16.65 -6.93 26.69
N VAL A 65 17.23 -5.90 26.06
CA VAL A 65 17.46 -4.58 26.66
C VAL A 65 16.13 -3.82 26.85
N VAL A 66 15.30 -3.75 25.81
CA VAL A 66 14.01 -3.02 25.79
C VAL A 66 12.90 -3.81 26.49
N GLY A 67 12.99 -5.13 26.46
CA GLY A 67 11.98 -6.05 26.95
C GLY A 67 11.08 -6.58 25.81
N PRO A 68 10.75 -7.88 25.82
CA PRO A 68 10.15 -8.57 24.67
C PRO A 68 8.77 -8.01 24.29
N GLU A 69 7.98 -7.57 25.26
CA GLU A 69 6.63 -7.01 25.02
C GLU A 69 6.66 -5.66 24.30
N LYS A 70 7.64 -4.82 24.64
CA LYS A 70 7.75 -3.44 24.12
C LYS A 70 8.59 -3.38 22.85
N PHE A 71 9.50 -4.34 22.66
CA PHE A 71 10.50 -4.33 21.61
C PHE A 71 9.92 -4.11 20.22
N LYS A 72 8.89 -4.87 19.81
CA LYS A 72 8.34 -4.77 18.45
C LYS A 72 7.82 -3.37 18.12
N LYS A 73 7.15 -2.72 19.09
CA LYS A 73 6.64 -1.35 18.93
C LYS A 73 7.77 -0.33 18.95
N TRP A 74 8.71 -0.48 19.88
CA TRP A 74 9.88 0.39 20.00
C TRP A 74 10.76 0.32 18.74
N TRP A 75 11.07 -0.87 18.25
CA TRP A 75 11.95 -1.07 17.10
C TRP A 75 11.39 -0.46 15.82
N SER A 76 10.05 -0.53 15.63
CA SER A 76 9.37 0.14 14.52
C SER A 76 9.58 1.66 14.54
N ALA A 77 9.61 2.29 15.73
CA ALA A 77 9.90 3.71 15.88
C ALA A 77 11.41 4.01 15.77
N ALA A 78 12.25 3.21 16.41
CA ALA A 78 13.70 3.35 16.43
C ALA A 78 14.31 3.30 15.04
N LYS A 79 13.82 2.41 14.16
CA LYS A 79 14.27 2.35 12.75
C LYS A 79 14.19 3.70 12.02
N LYS A 80 13.22 4.55 12.35
CA LYS A 80 13.10 5.89 11.75
C LYS A 80 14.16 6.86 12.24
N ALA A 81 14.57 6.73 13.50
CA ALA A 81 15.65 7.52 14.06
C ALA A 81 17.01 7.03 13.52
N VAL A 82 17.21 5.72 13.48
CA VAL A 82 18.39 5.07 12.88
C VAL A 82 18.57 5.46 11.42
N ALA A 83 17.48 5.49 10.62
CA ALA A 83 17.49 5.93 9.23
C ALA A 83 17.90 7.39 9.00
N LYS A 84 17.96 8.20 10.06
CA LYS A 84 18.39 9.60 10.00
C LYS A 84 19.74 9.83 10.65
N ASP A 85 20.34 8.81 11.27
CA ASP A 85 21.62 8.96 11.96
C ASP A 85 22.75 8.73 10.95
N PRO A 86 23.54 9.77 10.61
CA PRO A 86 24.57 9.68 9.58
C PRO A 86 25.72 8.71 9.94
N ARG A 87 25.82 8.31 11.21
CA ARG A 87 26.82 7.35 11.68
C ARG A 87 26.45 5.91 11.33
N ILE A 88 25.18 5.60 11.02
CA ILE A 88 24.74 4.23 10.81
C ILE A 88 24.53 3.98 9.31
N ALA A 89 25.28 3.06 8.74
CA ALA A 89 24.99 2.49 7.43
C ALA A 89 23.90 1.43 7.55
N ILE A 90 22.82 1.57 6.78
CA ILE A 90 21.71 0.63 6.77
C ILE A 90 21.85 -0.29 5.56
N PRO A 91 21.79 -1.62 5.74
CA PRO A 91 21.91 -2.55 4.63
C PRO A 91 20.67 -2.52 3.72
N GLU A 92 20.87 -2.69 2.41
CA GLU A 92 19.76 -2.84 1.45
C GLU A 92 19.01 -4.17 1.67
N LYS A 93 19.72 -5.21 2.15
CA LYS A 93 19.15 -6.55 2.42
C LYS A 93 19.25 -6.90 3.89
N LYS A 94 18.23 -7.58 4.41
CA LYS A 94 18.20 -8.06 5.81
C LYS A 94 19.33 -9.04 6.15
N THR A 95 19.96 -9.66 5.15
CA THR A 95 21.09 -10.57 5.30
C THR A 95 22.44 -9.86 5.45
N GLU A 96 22.49 -8.56 5.18
CA GLU A 96 23.70 -7.74 5.29
C GLU A 96 23.70 -6.98 6.64
N CYS A 97 24.85 -6.43 7.02
CA CYS A 97 25.04 -5.81 8.32
C CYS A 97 24.65 -4.33 8.34
N TYR A 98 24.08 -3.90 9.46
CA TYR A 98 24.22 -2.51 9.88
C TYR A 98 25.68 -2.27 10.26
N VAL A 99 26.23 -1.13 9.87
CA VAL A 99 27.64 -0.78 10.14
C VAL A 99 27.71 0.61 10.75
N LEU A 100 28.43 0.74 11.86
CA LEU A 100 28.78 2.05 12.41
C LEU A 100 29.96 2.63 11.62
N ARG A 101 29.75 3.80 11.01
CA ARG A 101 30.74 4.52 10.23
C ARG A 101 31.66 5.32 11.15
N GLU A 102 32.97 5.29 10.87
CA GLU A 102 33.94 6.15 11.55
C GLU A 102 33.72 7.63 11.22
N THR A 103 33.35 7.91 9.96
CA THR A 103 32.99 9.26 9.51
C THR A 103 31.50 9.29 9.20
N PRO A 104 30.71 10.17 9.84
CA PRO A 104 29.29 10.32 9.52
C PRO A 104 29.10 10.69 8.05
N VAL A 105 28.25 9.96 7.34
CA VAL A 105 27.87 10.23 5.95
C VAL A 105 26.40 10.61 5.94
N SER A 106 26.06 11.74 5.32
CA SER A 106 24.68 12.17 5.22
C SER A 106 23.87 11.21 4.35
N VAL A 107 22.55 11.17 4.56
CA VAL A 107 21.65 10.35 3.73
C VAL A 107 21.74 10.80 2.27
N GLU A 108 21.90 12.11 2.05
CA GLU A 108 22.02 12.71 0.74
C GLU A 108 23.30 12.30 0.01
N ASP A 109 24.44 12.28 0.70
CA ASP A 109 25.72 11.82 0.13
C ASP A 109 25.67 10.33 -0.24
N GLU A 110 25.02 9.52 0.60
CA GLU A 110 24.82 8.09 0.33
C GLU A 110 23.94 7.85 -0.91
N ILE A 111 22.83 8.59 -1.02
CA ILE A 111 21.96 8.52 -2.21
C ILE A 111 22.72 8.97 -3.45
N LEU A 112 23.55 10.02 -3.35
CA LEU A 112 24.39 10.51 -4.44
C LEU A 112 25.39 9.46 -4.91
N GLU A 113 26.07 8.78 -3.98
CA GLU A 113 27.01 7.70 -4.32
C GLU A 113 26.28 6.53 -5.01
N GLN A 114 25.13 6.11 -4.46
CA GLN A 114 24.30 5.06 -5.08
C GLN A 114 23.80 5.46 -6.47
N PHE A 115 23.46 6.74 -6.67
CA PHE A 115 23.01 7.26 -7.96
C PHE A 115 24.14 7.23 -9.00
N LYS A 116 25.35 7.63 -8.60
CA LYS A 116 26.56 7.59 -9.44
C LYS A 116 26.98 6.15 -9.76
N ALA A 117 26.78 5.21 -8.84
CA ALA A 117 27.12 3.80 -9.03
C ALA A 117 26.13 3.04 -9.93
N THR A 118 24.86 3.47 -10.02
CA THR A 118 23.82 2.74 -10.77
C THR A 118 23.64 3.23 -12.21
N ARG A 119 23.40 2.26 -13.11
CA ARG A 119 22.98 2.51 -14.51
C ARG A 119 21.50 2.21 -14.76
N SER A 120 20.78 1.68 -13.77
CA SER A 120 19.35 1.35 -13.90
C SER A 120 18.50 2.61 -13.89
N ALA A 121 17.73 2.83 -14.94
CA ALA A 121 16.80 3.97 -15.05
C ALA A 121 15.77 3.96 -13.91
N ARG A 122 15.21 2.79 -13.57
CA ARG A 122 14.27 2.65 -12.45
C ARG A 122 14.91 3.01 -11.11
N ARG A 123 16.14 2.54 -10.86
CA ARG A 123 16.85 2.84 -9.60
C ARG A 123 17.19 4.32 -9.52
N ARG A 124 17.59 4.96 -10.63
CA ARG A 124 17.82 6.41 -10.68
C ARG A 124 16.57 7.21 -10.32
N ILE A 125 15.41 6.86 -10.88
CA ILE A 125 14.13 7.52 -10.53
C ILE A 125 13.83 7.36 -9.03
N ALA A 126 13.95 6.14 -8.50
CA ALA A 126 13.68 5.87 -7.09
C ALA A 126 14.63 6.62 -6.14
N LEU A 127 15.93 6.66 -6.44
CA LEU A 127 16.91 7.40 -5.65
C LEU A 127 16.66 8.91 -5.70
N ALA A 128 16.22 9.43 -6.84
CA ALA A 128 15.93 10.84 -6.98
C ALA A 128 14.64 11.25 -6.23
N GLU A 129 13.63 10.37 -6.18
CA GLU A 129 12.46 10.51 -5.30
C GLU A 129 12.87 10.50 -3.81
N GLU A 130 13.71 9.55 -3.42
CA GLU A 130 14.21 9.44 -2.04
C GLU A 130 14.93 10.72 -1.61
N LEU A 131 15.75 11.28 -2.50
CA LEU A 131 16.46 12.53 -2.26
C LEU A 131 15.52 13.73 -2.11
N LEU A 132 14.46 13.82 -2.91
CA LEU A 132 13.42 14.84 -2.73
C LEU A 132 12.72 14.72 -1.37
N GLY A 133 12.56 13.49 -0.87
CA GLY A 133 11.98 13.21 0.44
C GLY A 133 12.90 13.50 1.62
N SER A 134 14.22 13.35 1.45
CA SER A 134 15.22 13.62 2.49
C SER A 134 15.67 15.08 2.56
N ALA A 135 15.54 15.83 1.45
CA ALA A 135 16.12 17.15 1.29
C ALA A 135 15.72 18.17 2.37
N THR A 136 16.60 18.38 3.36
CA THR A 136 16.59 19.60 4.16
C THR A 136 17.12 20.76 3.33
N LYS A 137 16.32 21.84 3.18
CA LYS A 137 16.52 22.99 2.24
C LYS A 137 17.90 23.69 2.23
N LYS A 138 18.90 23.31 3.02
CA LYS A 138 20.06 24.17 3.29
C LYS A 138 21.35 23.92 2.49
N ASP A 139 21.68 22.72 1.99
CA ASP A 139 23.02 22.52 1.37
C ASP A 139 23.09 21.64 0.10
N LEU A 140 21.96 21.39 -0.58
CA LEU A 140 21.90 20.40 -1.67
C LEU A 140 22.25 20.89 -3.09
N LYS A 141 22.72 22.12 -3.26
CA LYS A 141 22.71 22.76 -4.60
C LYS A 141 23.75 22.22 -5.58
N THR A 142 24.87 21.70 -5.13
CA THR A 142 26.03 21.49 -6.02
C THR A 142 25.90 20.24 -6.90
N ASP A 143 25.25 19.17 -6.42
CA ASP A 143 25.21 17.87 -7.11
C ASP A 143 23.82 17.48 -7.66
N LEU A 144 22.75 18.20 -7.27
CA LEU A 144 21.39 17.93 -7.75
C LEU A 144 21.22 18.13 -9.26
N GLY A 145 22.05 18.97 -9.89
CA GLY A 145 22.05 19.14 -11.34
C GLY A 145 22.44 17.87 -12.11
N GLU A 146 23.39 17.09 -11.58
CA GLU A 146 23.78 15.80 -12.16
C GLU A 146 22.65 14.77 -12.05
N ILE A 147 21.95 14.76 -10.91
CA ILE A 147 20.78 13.90 -10.70
C ILE A 147 19.67 14.29 -11.67
N LEU A 148 19.32 15.58 -11.74
CA LEU A 148 18.29 16.07 -12.66
C LEU A 148 18.60 15.62 -14.10
N LYS A 149 19.85 15.80 -14.54
CA LYS A 149 20.29 15.33 -15.86
C LYS A 149 20.16 13.82 -16.00
N GLY A 150 20.62 13.05 -15.02
CA GLY A 150 20.57 11.58 -15.04
C GLY A 150 19.15 11.01 -15.07
N VAL A 151 18.20 11.66 -14.37
CA VAL A 151 16.77 11.31 -14.42
C VAL A 151 16.16 11.76 -15.75
N THR A 152 16.49 12.95 -16.25
CA THR A 152 16.03 13.42 -17.56
C THR A 152 16.44 12.46 -18.68
N ASP A 153 17.70 12.03 -18.70
CA ASP A 153 18.21 11.06 -19.67
C ASP A 153 17.54 9.69 -19.49
N ALA A 154 17.28 9.27 -18.25
CA ALA A 154 16.55 8.02 -17.98
C ALA A 154 15.11 8.05 -18.50
N VAL A 155 14.39 9.15 -18.27
CA VAL A 155 12.99 9.35 -18.71
C VAL A 155 12.90 9.48 -20.23
N ARG A 156 13.90 10.07 -20.87
CA ARG A 156 13.94 10.26 -22.33
C ARG A 156 14.38 9.01 -23.08
N ASP A 157 15.54 8.46 -22.71
CA ASP A 157 16.28 7.55 -23.58
C ASP A 157 16.15 6.07 -23.17
N SER A 158 15.69 5.77 -21.95
CA SER A 158 15.64 4.38 -21.48
C SER A 158 14.56 3.57 -22.20
N ASN A 159 14.91 2.39 -22.68
CA ASN A 159 13.97 1.38 -23.18
C ASN A 159 13.58 0.34 -22.11
N GLN A 160 14.09 0.47 -20.88
CA GLN A 160 13.89 -0.49 -19.80
C GLN A 160 12.75 -0.12 -18.85
N ILE A 161 12.13 1.03 -19.05
CA ILE A 161 11.05 1.54 -18.21
C ILE A 161 9.71 1.48 -18.94
N ALA A 162 8.68 1.00 -18.25
CA ALA A 162 7.31 0.99 -18.74
C ALA A 162 6.72 2.41 -18.80
N PRO A 163 5.60 2.65 -19.53
CA PRO A 163 4.96 3.96 -19.59
C PRO A 163 4.62 4.56 -18.22
N ALA A 164 4.12 3.75 -17.27
CA ALA A 164 3.85 4.20 -15.90
C ALA A 164 5.11 4.67 -15.17
N GLU A 165 6.21 3.92 -15.29
CA GLU A 165 7.50 4.26 -14.68
C GLU A 165 8.09 5.52 -15.33
N ARG A 166 7.91 5.69 -16.65
CA ARG A 166 8.34 6.89 -17.37
C ARG A 166 7.54 8.12 -16.95
N LEU A 167 6.21 7.99 -16.83
CA LEU A 167 5.36 9.08 -16.35
C LEU A 167 5.76 9.49 -14.92
N TYR A 168 5.91 8.51 -14.04
CA TYR A 168 6.32 8.78 -12.67
C TYR A 168 7.72 9.40 -12.59
N GLY A 169 8.66 8.90 -13.40
CA GLY A 169 10.00 9.48 -13.53
C GLY A 169 9.98 10.92 -14.05
N ALA A 170 9.09 11.25 -15.00
CA ALA A 170 8.91 12.63 -15.47
C ALA A 170 8.39 13.53 -14.35
N ALA A 171 7.44 13.06 -13.53
CA ALA A 171 6.96 13.81 -12.37
C ALA A 171 8.07 14.08 -11.34
N VAL A 172 8.88 13.07 -11.01
CA VAL A 172 10.04 13.21 -10.11
C VAL A 172 11.07 14.17 -10.69
N ARG A 173 11.35 14.09 -11.99
CA ARG A 173 12.24 15.01 -12.72
C ARG A 173 11.75 16.45 -12.61
N ASP A 174 10.46 16.69 -12.84
CA ASP A 174 9.88 18.03 -12.84
C ASP A 174 9.88 18.62 -11.43
N ASP A 175 9.60 17.80 -10.40
CA ASP A 175 9.71 18.21 -9.00
C ASP A 175 11.16 18.58 -8.61
N LEU A 176 12.17 17.85 -9.12
CA LEU A 176 13.59 18.19 -8.98
C LEU A 176 13.96 19.48 -9.71
N ALA A 177 13.47 19.65 -10.95
CA ALA A 177 13.70 20.86 -11.72
C ALA A 177 13.15 22.09 -10.98
N LYS A 178 11.92 21.98 -10.46
CA LYS A 178 11.28 23.01 -9.64
C LYS A 178 12.07 23.32 -8.36
N PHE A 179 12.60 22.30 -7.69
CA PHE A 179 13.45 22.49 -6.51
C PHE A 179 14.75 23.25 -6.85
N LEU A 180 15.32 23.02 -8.03
CA LEU A 180 16.52 23.68 -8.53
C LEU A 180 16.27 25.05 -9.17
N GLY A 181 15.01 25.44 -9.38
CA GLY A 181 14.65 26.64 -10.13
C GLY A 181 14.94 26.52 -11.63
N VAL A 182 14.99 25.30 -12.17
CA VAL A 182 15.09 25.02 -13.60
C VAL A 182 13.67 24.95 -14.18
N GLU A 183 13.46 25.55 -15.36
CA GLU A 183 12.18 25.46 -16.03
C GLU A 183 11.91 24.05 -16.57
N GLU A 184 10.84 23.42 -16.08
CA GLU A 184 10.39 22.09 -16.49
C GLU A 184 9.90 22.03 -17.95
N SER A 185 9.47 23.18 -18.50
CA SER A 185 8.98 23.32 -19.88
C SER A 185 10.02 22.95 -20.94
N ALA A 186 11.31 22.99 -20.59
CA ALA A 186 12.41 22.62 -21.47
C ALA A 186 12.77 21.12 -21.41
N LEU A 187 12.11 20.34 -20.55
CA LEU A 187 12.46 18.94 -20.28
C LEU A 187 11.54 17.98 -21.04
N GLU A 188 12.12 17.22 -21.97
CA GLU A 188 11.41 16.23 -22.77
C GLU A 188 11.72 14.78 -22.33
N PRO A 189 10.74 13.85 -22.41
CA PRO A 189 9.32 14.09 -22.72
C PRO A 189 8.59 14.82 -21.58
N SER A 190 7.64 15.70 -21.90
CA SER A 190 6.73 16.28 -20.90
C SER A 190 5.74 15.24 -20.34
N GLN A 191 5.24 15.43 -19.12
CA GLN A 191 4.21 14.55 -18.53
C GLN A 191 2.96 14.45 -19.44
N ALA A 192 2.50 15.58 -19.99
CA ALA A 192 1.38 15.64 -20.93
C ALA A 192 1.62 14.79 -22.19
N SER A 193 2.85 14.80 -22.74
CA SER A 193 3.17 13.98 -23.92
C SER A 193 3.09 12.47 -23.65
N ILE A 194 3.39 12.05 -22.41
CA ILE A 194 3.36 10.62 -22.01
C ILE A 194 1.92 10.14 -21.87
N VAL A 195 1.00 11.00 -21.41
CA VAL A 195 -0.43 10.67 -21.25
C VAL A 195 -1.28 11.09 -22.45
N ALA A 196 -0.68 11.56 -23.54
CA ALA A 196 -1.40 12.06 -24.71
C ALA A 196 -2.26 10.98 -25.39
N ASN A 197 -1.84 9.71 -25.34
CA ASN A 197 -2.64 8.61 -25.88
C ASN A 197 -3.57 8.03 -24.82
N VAL A 198 -4.86 8.35 -24.91
CA VAL A 198 -5.91 7.89 -24.01
C VAL A 198 -5.97 6.36 -23.87
N ARG A 199 -5.60 5.62 -24.92
CA ARG A 199 -5.64 4.15 -24.92
C ARG A 199 -4.64 3.52 -23.96
N ASP A 200 -3.57 4.23 -23.63
CA ASP A 200 -2.50 3.72 -22.76
C ASP A 200 -2.77 4.01 -21.27
N LEU A 201 -3.74 4.88 -20.97
CA LEU A 201 -4.05 5.32 -19.61
C LEU A 201 -4.47 4.20 -18.66
N PRO A 202 -5.27 3.19 -19.06
CA PRO A 202 -5.57 2.05 -18.20
C PRO A 202 -4.32 1.30 -17.72
N ASP A 203 -3.39 1.02 -18.62
CA ASP A 203 -2.15 0.29 -18.31
C ASP A 203 -1.19 1.14 -17.47
N ILE A 204 -1.21 2.47 -17.66
CA ILE A 204 -0.48 3.41 -16.81
C ILE A 204 -1.07 3.41 -15.39
N ALA A 205 -2.39 3.60 -15.28
CA ALA A 205 -3.11 3.70 -14.01
C ALA A 205 -2.93 2.45 -13.11
N ASP A 206 -2.83 1.27 -13.71
CA ASP A 206 -2.62 0.01 -13.00
C ASP A 206 -1.26 -0.08 -12.30
N LYS A 207 -0.24 0.62 -12.82
CA LYS A 207 1.17 0.45 -12.41
C LYS A 207 1.78 1.67 -11.73
N ILE A 208 1.09 2.81 -11.71
CA ILE A 208 1.59 4.00 -11.01
C ILE A 208 1.54 3.84 -9.47
N PRO A 209 2.44 4.51 -8.74
CA PRO A 209 2.40 4.52 -7.29
C PRO A 209 1.09 5.11 -6.74
N VAL A 210 0.62 4.56 -5.61
CA VAL A 210 -0.65 4.98 -4.98
C VAL A 210 -0.68 6.48 -4.66
N HIS A 211 0.41 7.04 -4.15
CA HIS A 211 0.47 8.46 -3.80
C HIS A 211 0.49 9.39 -5.01
N PHE A 212 0.72 8.86 -6.22
CA PHE A 212 0.70 9.62 -7.47
C PHE A 212 -0.67 9.59 -8.16
N GLN A 213 -1.60 8.74 -7.72
CA GLN A 213 -2.89 8.52 -8.37
C GLN A 213 -3.75 9.79 -8.51
N SER A 214 -3.81 10.64 -7.48
CA SER A 214 -4.58 11.90 -7.55
C SER A 214 -3.94 12.88 -8.54
N ARG A 215 -2.61 13.07 -8.48
CA ARG A 215 -1.85 13.90 -9.43
C ARG A 215 -1.98 13.40 -10.87
N PHE A 216 -2.09 12.09 -11.07
CA PHE A 216 -2.35 11.51 -12.39
C PHE A 216 -3.71 11.92 -12.96
N LEU A 217 -4.77 11.94 -12.13
CA LEU A 217 -6.09 12.41 -12.56
C LEU A 217 -6.09 13.91 -12.87
N ASP A 218 -5.40 14.71 -12.07
CA ASP A 218 -5.21 16.14 -12.34
C ASP A 218 -4.47 16.36 -13.67
N LEU A 219 -3.41 15.60 -13.92
CA LEU A 219 -2.67 15.66 -15.18
C LEU A 219 -3.54 15.26 -16.39
N ILE A 220 -4.41 14.26 -16.26
CA ILE A 220 -5.37 13.90 -17.30
C ILE A 220 -6.32 15.06 -17.57
N ASN A 221 -6.80 15.73 -16.53
CA ASN A 221 -7.70 16.88 -16.67
C ASN A 221 -7.03 18.07 -17.38
N GLU A 222 -5.75 18.31 -17.07
CA GLU A 222 -4.94 19.35 -17.72
C GLU A 222 -4.64 19.01 -19.19
N THR A 223 -4.36 17.74 -19.49
CA THR A 223 -3.98 17.29 -20.84
C THR A 223 -5.19 17.09 -21.76
N HIS A 224 -6.30 16.60 -21.22
CA HIS A 224 -7.51 16.20 -21.96
C HIS A 224 -8.78 16.88 -21.41
N PRO A 225 -8.84 18.21 -21.29
CA PRO A 225 -9.90 18.89 -20.53
C PRO A 225 -11.32 18.66 -21.07
N ILE A 226 -11.46 18.39 -22.37
CA ILE A 226 -12.77 18.18 -23.02
C ILE A 226 -13.31 16.78 -22.73
N GLU A 227 -12.45 15.76 -22.79
CA GLU A 227 -12.84 14.35 -22.69
C GLU A 227 -12.47 13.72 -21.33
N CYS A 228 -11.87 14.49 -20.41
CA CYS A 228 -11.41 14.03 -19.10
C CYS A 228 -12.49 13.25 -18.35
N ARG A 229 -13.74 13.75 -18.35
CA ARG A 229 -14.87 13.04 -17.73
C ARG A 229 -14.99 11.60 -18.25
N ASP A 230 -15.05 11.43 -19.56
CA ASP A 230 -15.26 10.13 -20.19
C ASP A 230 -14.04 9.21 -19.99
N ILE A 231 -12.83 9.79 -20.01
CA ILE A 231 -11.59 9.09 -19.65
C ILE A 231 -11.66 8.56 -18.22
N VAL A 232 -12.03 9.38 -17.24
CA VAL A 232 -12.09 8.97 -15.83
C VAL A 232 -13.17 7.92 -15.59
N PHE A 233 -14.31 7.98 -16.30
CA PHE A 233 -15.31 6.90 -16.28
C PHE A 233 -14.75 5.57 -16.83
N ASN A 234 -13.97 5.62 -17.92
CA ASN A 234 -13.32 4.44 -18.47
C ASN A 234 -12.27 3.87 -17.50
N LEU A 235 -11.48 4.74 -16.87
CA LEU A 235 -10.52 4.37 -15.83
C LEU A 235 -11.21 3.74 -14.62
N LEU A 236 -12.31 4.33 -14.14
CA LEU A 236 -13.13 3.77 -13.05
C LEU A 236 -13.67 2.37 -13.40
N LYS A 237 -14.02 2.11 -14.66
CA LYS A 237 -14.52 0.79 -15.08
C LYS A 237 -13.45 -0.31 -14.96
N VAL A 238 -12.17 0.05 -15.05
CA VAL A 238 -11.03 -0.88 -14.99
C VAL A 238 -10.19 -0.71 -13.71
N SER A 239 -10.55 0.21 -12.83
CA SER A 239 -9.77 0.59 -11.66
C SER A 239 -9.70 -0.52 -10.62
N GLN A 240 -8.67 -0.46 -9.78
CA GLN A 240 -8.41 -1.41 -8.70
C GLN A 240 -8.04 -0.68 -7.41
N GLY A 241 -8.30 -1.33 -6.27
CA GLY A 241 -7.84 -0.88 -4.96
C GLY A 241 -8.20 0.59 -4.65
N LYS A 242 -7.18 1.37 -4.25
CA LYS A 242 -7.35 2.80 -3.89
C LYS A 242 -7.70 3.68 -5.09
N PHE A 243 -7.30 3.29 -6.29
CA PHE A 243 -7.54 4.10 -7.50
C PHE A 243 -9.03 4.25 -7.81
N THR A 244 -9.84 3.22 -7.50
CA THR A 244 -11.31 3.30 -7.59
C THR A 244 -11.85 4.45 -6.76
N THR A 245 -11.36 4.62 -5.53
CA THR A 245 -11.77 5.72 -4.64
C THR A 245 -11.31 7.08 -5.19
N GLU A 246 -10.08 7.15 -5.71
CA GLU A 246 -9.56 8.39 -6.31
C GLU A 246 -10.38 8.83 -7.53
N CYS A 247 -10.71 7.92 -8.44
CA CYS A 247 -11.57 8.22 -9.60
C CYS A 247 -12.94 8.76 -9.17
N ILE A 248 -13.57 8.14 -8.16
CA ILE A 248 -14.88 8.57 -7.67
C ILE A 248 -14.80 9.92 -6.96
N ASN A 249 -13.79 10.13 -6.11
CA ASN A 249 -13.57 11.43 -5.46
C ASN A 249 -13.38 12.52 -6.50
N PHE A 250 -12.52 12.29 -7.48
CA PHE A 250 -12.24 13.22 -8.57
C PHE A 250 -13.53 13.59 -9.34
N LEU A 251 -14.32 12.60 -9.76
CA LEU A 251 -15.59 12.85 -10.46
C LEU A 251 -16.58 13.67 -9.61
N VAL A 252 -16.68 13.35 -8.32
CA VAL A 252 -17.57 14.08 -7.40
C VAL A 252 -17.09 15.52 -7.18
N GLU A 253 -15.79 15.73 -7.05
CA GLU A 253 -15.17 17.04 -6.86
C GLU A 253 -15.27 17.92 -8.11
N GLN A 254 -15.26 17.33 -9.30
CA GLN A 254 -15.53 17.98 -10.59
C GLN A 254 -17.03 18.19 -10.88
N GLY A 255 -17.93 17.83 -9.95
CA GLY A 255 -19.37 18.07 -10.08
C GLY A 255 -20.14 16.99 -10.87
N HIS A 256 -19.52 15.86 -11.21
CA HIS A 256 -20.14 14.78 -11.99
C HIS A 256 -20.86 13.72 -11.11
N ALA A 257 -21.33 14.09 -9.92
CA ALA A 257 -21.93 13.15 -8.98
C ALA A 257 -23.24 12.51 -9.48
N GLU A 258 -24.10 13.29 -10.15
CA GLU A 258 -25.36 12.78 -10.71
C GLU A 258 -25.12 11.83 -11.88
N GLU A 259 -24.18 12.19 -12.77
CA GLU A 259 -23.76 11.35 -13.90
C GLU A 259 -23.12 10.04 -13.41
N LEU A 260 -22.32 10.10 -12.34
CA LEU A 260 -21.74 8.92 -11.70
C LEU A 260 -22.83 8.01 -11.12
N ALA A 261 -23.82 8.56 -10.42
CA ALA A 261 -24.95 7.77 -9.91
C ALA A 261 -25.72 7.07 -11.04
N ALA A 262 -26.02 7.80 -12.12
CA ALA A 262 -26.69 7.25 -13.30
C ALA A 262 -25.85 6.16 -13.98
N ALA A 263 -24.54 6.37 -14.10
CA ALA A 263 -23.62 5.40 -14.69
C ALA A 263 -23.54 4.11 -13.87
N LEU A 264 -23.41 4.20 -12.54
CA LEU A 264 -23.37 3.02 -11.66
C LEU A 264 -24.68 2.23 -11.71
N LYS A 265 -25.84 2.92 -11.73
CA LYS A 265 -27.16 2.28 -11.86
C LYS A 265 -27.31 1.57 -13.21
N ARG A 266 -26.85 2.19 -14.28
CA ARG A 266 -26.79 1.58 -15.61
C ARG A 266 -25.86 0.35 -15.60
N TRP A 267 -24.66 0.45 -15.05
CA TRP A 267 -23.72 -0.67 -14.97
C TRP A 267 -24.25 -1.81 -14.12
N GLN A 268 -24.98 -1.55 -13.04
CA GLN A 268 -25.68 -2.58 -12.28
C GLN A 268 -26.76 -3.27 -13.12
N THR A 269 -27.47 -2.48 -13.92
CA THR A 269 -28.53 -2.99 -14.80
C THR A 269 -27.95 -3.89 -15.89
N GLU A 270 -26.87 -3.46 -16.51
CA GLU A 270 -26.18 -4.18 -17.58
C GLU A 270 -25.23 -5.27 -17.08
N GLN A 271 -25.14 -5.51 -15.76
CA GLN A 271 -24.19 -6.44 -15.14
C GLN A 271 -22.71 -6.14 -15.49
N ASN A 272 -22.38 -4.85 -15.64
CA ASN A 272 -21.08 -4.33 -16.03
C ASN A 272 -20.24 -3.81 -14.83
N LEU A 273 -20.73 -3.93 -13.60
CA LEU A 273 -19.99 -3.55 -12.39
C LEU A 273 -18.90 -4.58 -12.09
N ARG A 274 -17.64 -4.13 -12.04
CA ARG A 274 -16.50 -4.97 -11.66
C ARG A 274 -16.30 -5.03 -10.15
N ALA A 275 -15.63 -6.09 -9.69
CA ALA A 275 -15.39 -6.36 -8.28
C ALA A 275 -14.88 -5.17 -7.45
N PRO A 276 -13.91 -4.35 -7.93
CA PRO A 276 -13.42 -3.19 -7.16
C PRO A 276 -14.48 -2.11 -6.94
N VAL A 277 -15.34 -1.87 -7.93
CA VAL A 277 -16.43 -0.89 -7.84
C VAL A 277 -17.54 -1.43 -6.93
N LEU A 278 -17.88 -2.72 -7.05
CA LEU A 278 -18.82 -3.39 -6.14
C LEU A 278 -18.34 -3.28 -4.69
N LEU A 279 -17.07 -3.60 -4.44
CA LEU A 279 -16.45 -3.52 -3.12
C LEU A 279 -16.49 -2.09 -2.57
N TRP A 280 -16.22 -1.10 -3.42
CA TRP A 280 -16.28 0.30 -3.04
C TRP A 280 -17.70 0.73 -2.66
N ILE A 281 -18.72 0.33 -3.43
CA ILE A 281 -20.14 0.61 -3.16
C ILE A 281 -20.52 0.09 -1.77
N VAL A 282 -20.28 -1.19 -1.48
CA VAL A 282 -20.69 -1.78 -0.20
C VAL A 282 -19.94 -1.21 0.99
N LYS A 283 -18.65 -0.86 0.83
CA LYS A 283 -17.84 -0.22 1.88
C LYS A 283 -18.33 1.20 2.21
N ASN A 284 -18.86 1.92 1.22
CA ASN A 284 -19.24 3.31 1.36
C ASN A 284 -20.75 3.52 1.52
N ARG A 285 -21.56 2.47 1.62
CA ARG A 285 -23.03 2.56 1.69
C ARG A 285 -23.56 3.45 2.83
N HIS A 286 -22.84 3.50 3.96
CA HIS A 286 -23.18 4.39 5.10
C HIS A 286 -22.38 5.70 5.13
N SER A 287 -21.55 5.97 4.11
CA SER A 287 -20.77 7.20 4.03
C SER A 287 -21.68 8.40 3.85
N LYS A 288 -21.60 9.40 4.74
CA LYS A 288 -22.34 10.66 4.60
C LYS A 288 -22.04 11.38 3.28
N LYS A 289 -20.81 11.26 2.76
CA LYS A 289 -20.39 11.85 1.47
C LYS A 289 -21.09 11.18 0.29
N PHE A 290 -21.27 9.85 0.33
CA PHE A 290 -21.72 9.06 -0.82
C PHE A 290 -23.14 8.47 -0.68
N ALA A 291 -23.80 8.60 0.47
CA ALA A 291 -25.10 7.99 0.73
C ALA A 291 -26.14 8.32 -0.35
N LYS A 292 -26.26 9.60 -0.75
CA LYS A 292 -27.19 10.00 -1.83
C LYS A 292 -26.91 9.33 -3.16
N LEU A 293 -25.64 9.04 -3.46
CA LEU A 293 -25.21 8.39 -4.70
C LEU A 293 -25.43 6.88 -4.65
N LEU A 294 -25.33 6.27 -3.45
CA LEU A 294 -25.30 4.83 -3.27
C LEU A 294 -26.63 4.21 -2.83
N ASN A 295 -27.53 4.95 -2.19
CA ASN A 295 -28.75 4.40 -1.58
C ASN A 295 -29.57 3.54 -2.55
N ASP A 296 -29.77 4.00 -3.79
CA ASP A 296 -30.54 3.29 -4.80
C ASP A 296 -29.85 2.04 -5.37
N LEU A 297 -28.55 1.87 -5.12
CA LEU A 297 -27.77 0.74 -5.60
C LEU A 297 -27.82 -0.44 -4.64
N ILE A 298 -28.07 -0.22 -3.34
CA ILE A 298 -28.09 -1.26 -2.30
C ILE A 298 -29.39 -2.05 -2.39
N THR A 299 -29.41 -3.03 -3.28
CA THR A 299 -30.59 -3.83 -3.63
C THR A 299 -30.23 -5.31 -3.82
N PRO A 300 -31.20 -6.22 -3.90
CA PRO A 300 -30.94 -7.64 -4.13
C PRO A 300 -30.17 -7.89 -5.44
N ARG A 301 -30.34 -7.01 -6.43
CA ARG A 301 -29.58 -7.03 -7.68
C ARG A 301 -28.09 -6.80 -7.47
N LEU A 302 -27.71 -5.94 -6.52
CA LEU A 302 -26.30 -5.75 -6.15
C LEU A 302 -25.71 -7.03 -5.57
N LEU A 303 -26.47 -7.74 -4.71
CA LEU A 303 -26.03 -9.01 -4.14
C LEU A 303 -25.81 -10.07 -5.22
N SER A 304 -26.71 -10.16 -6.21
CA SER A 304 -26.52 -11.03 -7.38
C SER A 304 -25.22 -10.68 -8.14
N ALA A 305 -24.96 -9.40 -8.39
CA ALA A 305 -23.73 -8.95 -9.05
C ALA A 305 -22.47 -9.26 -8.22
N ILE A 306 -22.55 -9.16 -6.89
CA ILE A 306 -21.47 -9.52 -5.96
C ILE A 306 -21.20 -11.03 -6.03
N PHE A 307 -22.22 -11.88 -5.98
CA PHE A 307 -22.03 -13.33 -6.11
C PHE A 307 -21.39 -13.71 -7.44
N PHE A 308 -21.87 -13.14 -8.55
CA PHE A 308 -21.26 -13.35 -9.86
C PHE A 308 -19.79 -12.94 -9.89
N ALA A 309 -19.44 -11.78 -9.33
CA ALA A 309 -18.07 -11.31 -9.28
C ALA A 309 -17.16 -12.21 -8.41
N ILE A 310 -17.68 -12.70 -7.29
CA ILE A 310 -16.98 -13.66 -6.42
C ILE A 310 -16.74 -14.98 -7.15
N ASP A 311 -17.75 -15.53 -7.83
CA ASP A 311 -17.61 -16.75 -8.62
C ASP A 311 -16.57 -16.59 -9.74
N TYR A 312 -16.65 -15.47 -10.47
CA TYR A 312 -15.70 -15.17 -11.52
C TYR A 312 -14.26 -15.09 -11.00
N GLU A 313 -14.04 -14.42 -9.88
CA GLU A 313 -12.71 -14.32 -9.25
C GLU A 313 -12.22 -15.68 -8.73
N ALA A 314 -13.09 -16.49 -8.14
CA ALA A 314 -12.78 -17.84 -7.67
C ALA A 314 -12.32 -18.75 -8.83
N LEU A 315 -12.95 -18.64 -10.00
CA LEU A 315 -12.56 -19.40 -11.20
C LEU A 315 -11.20 -19.00 -11.77
N GLN A 316 -10.80 -17.73 -11.61
CA GLN A 316 -9.52 -17.21 -12.09
C GLN A 316 -8.37 -17.51 -11.09
N ALA A 317 -8.68 -17.68 -9.82
CA ALA A 317 -7.69 -17.93 -8.79
C ALA A 317 -7.30 -19.42 -8.75
N ALA A 318 -6.05 -19.74 -9.08
CA ALA A 318 -5.45 -21.05 -8.83
C ALA A 318 -5.21 -21.24 -7.30
N SER A 319 -6.28 -21.51 -6.55
CA SER A 319 -6.34 -21.79 -5.11
C SER A 319 -5.92 -20.68 -4.11
N ALA A 320 -6.64 -20.63 -2.97
CA ALA A 320 -6.34 -19.94 -1.70
C ALA A 320 -6.11 -18.40 -1.69
N ARG A 321 -6.36 -17.66 -2.78
CA ARG A 321 -6.34 -16.20 -2.72
C ARG A 321 -7.64 -15.69 -2.09
N ARG A 322 -7.53 -14.85 -1.05
CA ARG A 322 -8.69 -14.15 -0.45
C ARG A 322 -9.43 -13.33 -1.50
N ILE A 323 -10.76 -13.41 -1.48
CA ILE A 323 -11.65 -12.64 -2.35
C ILE A 323 -12.24 -11.51 -1.51
N PRO A 324 -11.85 -10.24 -1.73
CA PRO A 324 -12.27 -9.12 -0.87
C PRO A 324 -13.78 -8.92 -0.76
N LEU A 325 -14.53 -9.27 -1.82
CA LEU A 325 -15.99 -9.25 -1.81
C LEU A 325 -16.61 -10.35 -0.94
N ALA A 326 -15.98 -11.52 -0.88
CA ALA A 326 -16.40 -12.60 0.02
C ALA A 326 -16.08 -12.24 1.48
N ASP A 327 -14.88 -11.67 1.72
CA ASP A 327 -14.45 -11.21 3.03
C ASP A 327 -15.45 -10.18 3.62
N ILE A 328 -15.81 -9.14 2.85
CA ILE A 328 -16.73 -8.11 3.36
C ILE A 328 -18.15 -8.64 3.62
N LEU A 329 -18.64 -9.59 2.83
CA LEU A 329 -19.94 -10.22 3.10
C LEU A 329 -19.90 -11.02 4.42
N SER A 330 -18.76 -11.66 4.73
CA SER A 330 -18.59 -12.40 5.97
C SER A 330 -18.39 -11.48 7.18
N ASP A 331 -17.53 -10.48 7.06
CA ASP A 331 -17.14 -9.57 8.14
C ASP A 331 -18.27 -8.61 8.54
N ASP A 332 -19.07 -8.15 7.58
CA ASP A 332 -20.14 -7.18 7.80
C ASP A 332 -21.49 -7.88 8.07
N SER A 333 -21.91 -7.89 9.33
CA SER A 333 -23.13 -8.59 9.78
C SER A 333 -24.43 -7.94 9.29
N GLU A 334 -24.41 -6.66 8.92
CA GLU A 334 -25.58 -5.90 8.48
C GLU A 334 -25.74 -5.92 6.96
N LEU A 335 -24.65 -6.13 6.21
CA LEU A 335 -24.64 -6.03 4.76
C LEU A 335 -25.67 -6.92 4.04
N ILE A 336 -25.87 -8.17 4.49
CA ILE A 336 -26.90 -9.05 3.90
C ILE A 336 -28.31 -8.49 4.14
N ALA A 337 -28.57 -7.92 5.32
CA ALA A 337 -29.86 -7.32 5.62
C ALA A 337 -30.12 -6.07 4.78
N ASP A 338 -29.11 -5.21 4.63
CA ASP A 338 -29.18 -4.02 3.78
C ASP A 338 -29.49 -4.40 2.32
N LEU A 339 -28.75 -5.36 1.77
CA LEU A 339 -28.88 -5.80 0.38
C LEU A 339 -30.23 -6.50 0.10
N LEU A 340 -30.83 -7.15 1.11
CA LEU A 340 -32.11 -7.85 0.98
C LEU A 340 -33.32 -7.01 1.42
N SER A 341 -33.12 -5.75 1.81
CA SER A 341 -34.17 -4.89 2.37
C SER A 341 -35.41 -4.71 1.47
N THR A 342 -35.24 -4.84 0.16
CA THR A 342 -36.32 -4.75 -0.84
C THR A 342 -36.61 -6.09 -1.54
N ALA A 343 -36.07 -7.21 -1.04
CA ALA A 343 -36.30 -8.54 -1.62
C ALA A 343 -37.68 -9.08 -1.26
N ASP A 344 -38.34 -9.75 -2.20
CA ASP A 344 -39.44 -10.67 -1.90
C ASP A 344 -38.89 -12.06 -1.49
N PRO A 345 -39.73 -12.93 -0.90
CA PRO A 345 -39.29 -14.26 -0.46
C PRO A 345 -38.75 -15.15 -1.57
N GLU A 346 -39.21 -14.99 -2.82
CA GLU A 346 -38.77 -15.78 -3.97
C GLU A 346 -37.35 -15.36 -4.39
N THR A 347 -37.13 -14.07 -4.57
CA THR A 347 -35.82 -13.47 -4.85
C THR A 347 -34.80 -13.82 -3.76
N ALA A 348 -35.20 -13.75 -2.49
CA ALA A 348 -34.33 -14.13 -1.38
C ALA A 348 -33.97 -15.62 -1.41
N ARG A 349 -34.92 -16.49 -1.78
CA ARG A 349 -34.70 -17.94 -1.93
C ARG A 349 -33.73 -18.23 -3.09
N ASP A 350 -33.87 -17.54 -4.22
CA ASP A 350 -32.99 -17.70 -5.38
C ASP A 350 -31.55 -17.23 -5.10
N LEU A 351 -31.40 -16.11 -4.40
CA LEU A 351 -30.09 -15.62 -3.96
C LEU A 351 -29.45 -16.57 -2.94
N ALA A 352 -30.23 -17.17 -2.04
CA ALA A 352 -29.71 -18.19 -1.12
C ALA A 352 -29.23 -19.45 -1.87
N ASN A 353 -29.96 -19.92 -2.88
CA ASN A 353 -29.50 -21.00 -3.76
C ASN A 353 -28.21 -20.63 -4.51
N THR A 354 -28.13 -19.38 -5.01
CA THR A 354 -26.93 -18.87 -5.68
C THR A 354 -25.72 -18.90 -4.74
N LEU A 355 -25.89 -18.48 -3.48
CA LEU A 355 -24.85 -18.55 -2.44
C LEU A 355 -24.38 -19.98 -2.17
N MET A 356 -25.29 -20.95 -2.13
CA MET A 356 -24.95 -22.36 -1.91
C MET A 356 -24.05 -22.91 -3.02
N LEU A 357 -24.33 -22.53 -4.27
CA LEU A 357 -23.58 -22.99 -5.45
C LEU A 357 -22.29 -22.20 -5.70
N ASN A 358 -22.14 -21.03 -5.08
CA ASN A 358 -21.00 -20.14 -5.30
C ASN A 358 -19.67 -20.78 -4.89
N GLN A 359 -18.66 -20.72 -5.75
CA GLN A 359 -17.35 -21.36 -5.56
C GLN A 359 -16.36 -20.50 -4.76
N GLY A 360 -16.65 -19.22 -4.56
CA GLY A 360 -15.76 -18.31 -3.83
C GLY A 360 -15.94 -18.30 -2.31
N PHE A 361 -16.84 -19.14 -1.76
CA PHE A 361 -17.04 -19.28 -0.32
C PHE A 361 -16.71 -20.69 0.17
N GLU A 362 -16.02 -20.75 1.32
CA GLU A 362 -15.89 -21.96 2.11
C GLU A 362 -17.24 -22.38 2.74
N GLU A 363 -17.42 -23.67 3.03
CA GLU A 363 -18.68 -24.21 3.57
C GLU A 363 -19.15 -23.53 4.87
N LEU A 364 -18.22 -23.25 5.80
CA LEU A 364 -18.56 -22.59 7.06
C LEU A 364 -19.06 -21.16 6.82
N THR A 365 -18.44 -20.44 5.88
CA THR A 365 -18.86 -19.09 5.49
C THR A 365 -20.24 -19.12 4.84
N LYS A 366 -20.50 -20.10 3.94
CA LYS A 366 -21.84 -20.31 3.36
C LYS A 366 -22.90 -20.53 4.44
N LYS A 367 -22.64 -21.42 5.41
CA LYS A 367 -23.56 -21.68 6.54
C LYS A 367 -23.81 -20.42 7.37
N SER A 368 -22.77 -19.65 7.66
CA SER A 368 -22.89 -18.37 8.40
C SER A 368 -23.72 -17.33 7.64
N LEU A 369 -23.50 -17.19 6.33
CA LEU A 369 -24.28 -16.28 5.48
C LEU A 369 -25.73 -16.73 5.32
N LEU A 370 -25.98 -18.04 5.11
CA LEU A 370 -27.34 -18.60 5.04
C LEU A 370 -28.12 -18.38 6.33
N ALA A 371 -27.48 -18.46 7.50
CA ALA A 371 -28.13 -18.13 8.76
C ALA A 371 -28.63 -16.67 8.79
N ARG A 372 -27.92 -15.74 8.14
CA ARG A 372 -28.35 -14.33 7.99
C ARG A 372 -29.55 -14.21 7.04
N PHE A 373 -29.58 -14.97 5.95
CA PHE A 373 -30.76 -15.07 5.08
C PHE A 373 -31.98 -15.60 5.84
N ILE A 374 -31.84 -16.71 6.59
CA ILE A 374 -32.93 -17.34 7.37
C ILE A 374 -33.48 -16.39 8.43
N LYS A 375 -32.61 -15.58 9.07
CA LYS A 375 -33.04 -14.57 10.05
C LYS A 375 -34.02 -13.55 9.46
N ILE A 376 -33.88 -13.22 8.18
CA ILE A 376 -34.75 -12.25 7.48
C ILE A 376 -35.93 -12.98 6.83
N PHE A 377 -35.69 -14.15 6.23
CA PHE A 377 -36.67 -14.97 5.52
C PHE A 377 -36.65 -16.41 6.06
N PRO A 378 -37.42 -16.72 7.12
CA PRO A 378 -37.41 -18.03 7.77
C PRO A 378 -37.75 -19.21 6.83
N GLY A 379 -38.51 -18.97 5.76
CA GLY A 379 -38.87 -19.98 4.76
C GLY A 379 -37.66 -20.60 4.03
N ILE A 380 -36.50 -19.93 4.03
CA ILE A 380 -35.24 -20.42 3.45
C ILE A 380 -34.68 -21.61 4.23
N GLN A 381 -35.06 -21.80 5.50
CA GLN A 381 -34.59 -22.93 6.32
C GLN A 381 -34.88 -24.30 5.65
N SER A 382 -35.98 -24.40 4.90
CA SER A 382 -36.34 -25.60 4.14
C SER A 382 -35.29 -26.00 3.09
N LEU A 383 -34.59 -25.04 2.49
CA LEU A 383 -33.53 -25.29 1.49
C LEU A 383 -32.32 -25.99 2.12
N VAL A 384 -31.92 -25.55 3.31
CA VAL A 384 -30.77 -26.09 4.03
C VAL A 384 -31.08 -27.50 4.55
N ALA A 385 -32.33 -27.77 4.92
CA ALA A 385 -32.77 -29.09 5.36
C ALA A 385 -32.76 -30.11 4.20
N SER A 386 -33.20 -29.72 3.01
CA SER A 386 -33.22 -30.60 1.83
C SER A 386 -31.83 -31.02 1.32
N GLU A 387 -30.78 -30.22 1.56
CA GLU A 387 -29.41 -30.54 1.14
C GLU A 387 -28.68 -31.42 2.19
N ALA A 388 -29.09 -31.40 3.45
CA ALA A 388 -28.55 -32.28 4.49
C ALA A 388 -29.07 -33.73 4.41
N GLU A 389 -30.17 -33.94 3.68
CA GLU A 389 -30.80 -35.25 3.44
C GLU A 389 -30.40 -35.89 2.10
N SER A 390 -29.69 -35.16 1.24
CA SER A 390 -29.14 -35.60 -0.05
C SER A 390 -27.64 -35.83 0.03
#